data_AF-A0A4P5VQN6-F1
#
_entry.id   AF-A0A4P5VQN6-F1
#
_cell.length_a   1.000
_cell.length_b   1.000
_cell.length_c   1.000
_cell.angle_alpha   90.00
_cell.angle_beta   90.00
_cell.angle_gamma   90.00
#
_symmetry.space_group_name_H-M   'P 1'
#
loop_
_entity.id
_entity.type
_entity.pdbx_description
1 polymer ?
#
loop_
_entity_poly.entity_id
_entity_poly.type
_entity_poly.pdbx_seq_one_letter_code
_entity_poly.pdbx_strand_id
1 'polypeptide(L)'
;MHPEATRRLGHALQAISSIQRYTANAPLQESLSDDLTRSAVERQLGIVQEALRVALLEEPCLRQSWPDVDALHAGCARMRDWEQEVALADLVGFVGGDLKLWQGRLVEGLRLQQGEGARLEQQIAENLGRVGYE
;
A
#
# COMPACT_ATOMS: atom_id res chain seq x y z
N MET A 1 -11.20 10.16 5.72
CA MET A 1 -11.09 8.84 5.06
C MET A 1 -11.82 7.78 5.89
N HIS A 2 -12.52 6.84 5.24
CA HIS A 2 -13.22 5.74 5.90
C HIS A 2 -12.25 4.88 6.75
N PRO A 3 -12.57 4.51 8.01
CA PRO A 3 -11.64 3.77 8.88
C PRO A 3 -11.19 2.43 8.31
N GLU A 4 -12.07 1.74 7.59
CA GLU A 4 -11.71 0.48 6.91
C GLU A 4 -10.73 0.72 5.78
N ALA A 5 -10.93 1.77 4.98
CA ALA A 5 -9.98 2.15 3.91
C ALA A 5 -8.60 2.42 4.50
N THR A 6 -8.50 3.19 5.58
CA THR A 6 -7.23 3.44 6.29
C THR A 6 -6.55 2.16 6.75
N ARG A 7 -7.30 1.27 7.40
CA ARG A 7 -6.76 -0.01 7.88
C ARG A 7 -6.21 -0.85 6.72
N ARG A 8 -6.95 -0.92 5.61
CA ARG A 8 -6.55 -1.68 4.42
C ARG A 8 -5.32 -1.08 3.76
N LEU A 9 -5.24 0.23 3.62
CA LEU A 9 -4.03 0.90 3.12
C LEU A 9 -2.82 0.62 4.02
N GLY A 10 -3.01 0.53 5.33
CA GLY A 10 -1.99 0.05 6.27
C GLY A 10 -1.53 -1.39 6.00
N HIS A 11 -2.46 -2.31 5.73
CA HIS A 11 -2.13 -3.68 5.34
C HIS A 11 -1.34 -3.74 4.02
N ALA A 12 -1.74 -2.94 3.02
CA ALA A 12 -1.01 -2.83 1.75
C ALA A 12 0.43 -2.36 2.00
N LEU A 13 0.62 -1.31 2.80
CA LEU A 13 1.95 -0.80 3.14
C LEU A 13 2.81 -1.83 3.88
N GLN A 14 2.22 -2.56 4.83
CA GLN A 14 2.91 -3.62 5.57
C GLN A 14 3.33 -4.79 4.65
N ALA A 15 2.48 -5.15 3.70
CA ALA A 15 2.79 -6.19 2.72
C ALA A 15 3.94 -5.78 1.79
N ILE A 16 3.92 -4.55 1.27
CA ILE A 16 5.02 -4.00 0.46
C ILE A 16 6.33 -3.96 1.26
N SER A 17 6.26 -3.57 2.53
CA SER A 17 7.44 -3.56 3.42
C SER A 17 7.98 -4.97 3.68
N SER A 18 7.11 -5.98 3.70
CA SER A 18 7.55 -7.39 3.80
C SER A 18 8.29 -7.85 2.55
N ILE A 19 7.79 -7.49 1.35
CA ILE A 19 8.47 -7.78 0.06
C ILE A 19 9.89 -7.21 0.07
N GLN A 20 10.06 -5.99 0.55
CA GLN A 20 11.38 -5.37 0.67
C GLN A 20 12.30 -6.13 1.62
N ARG A 21 11.79 -6.61 2.75
CA ARG A 21 12.59 -7.42 3.68
C ARG A 21 13.04 -8.74 3.05
N TYR A 22 12.17 -9.41 2.28
CA TYR A 22 12.52 -10.65 1.60
C TYR A 22 13.62 -10.45 0.54
N THR A 23 13.67 -9.26 -0.06
CA THR A 23 14.56 -8.93 -1.18
C THR A 23 15.75 -8.05 -0.78
N ALA A 24 15.99 -7.86 0.53
CA ALA A 24 17.01 -6.93 1.03
C ALA A 24 18.44 -7.50 1.01
N ASN A 25 18.57 -8.83 1.09
CA ASN A 25 19.86 -9.48 1.36
C ASN A 25 20.66 -9.85 0.11
N ALA A 26 20.08 -9.68 -1.08
CA ALA A 26 20.70 -9.98 -2.35
C ALA A 26 20.17 -9.04 -3.45
N PRO A 27 20.82 -8.94 -4.61
CA PRO A 27 20.25 -8.27 -5.77
C PRO A 27 18.84 -8.77 -6.07
N LEU A 28 17.93 -7.87 -6.41
CA LEU A 28 16.50 -8.18 -6.55
C LEU A 28 16.22 -9.35 -7.52
N GLN A 29 16.97 -9.42 -8.62
CA GLN A 29 16.87 -10.51 -9.59
C GLN A 29 17.28 -11.87 -8.98
N GLU A 30 18.33 -11.90 -8.16
CA GLU A 30 18.76 -13.11 -7.47
C GLU A 30 17.74 -13.52 -6.41
N SER A 31 17.24 -12.58 -5.60
CA SER A 31 16.18 -12.86 -4.61
C SER A 31 14.91 -13.42 -5.26
N LEU A 32 14.45 -12.86 -6.39
CA LEU A 32 13.23 -13.31 -7.05
C LEU A 32 13.43 -14.56 -7.93
N SER A 33 14.68 -14.96 -8.17
CA SER A 33 15.00 -16.24 -8.82
C SER A 33 14.82 -17.44 -7.87
N ASP A 34 14.86 -17.21 -6.56
CA ASP A 34 14.57 -18.22 -5.53
C ASP A 34 13.06 -18.45 -5.40
N ASP A 35 12.61 -19.69 -5.56
CA ASP A 35 11.18 -20.06 -5.59
C ASP A 35 10.47 -19.74 -4.27
N LEU A 36 11.15 -19.89 -3.13
CA LEU A 36 10.58 -19.60 -1.82
C LEU A 36 10.33 -18.10 -1.67
N THR A 37 11.32 -17.28 -2.02
CA THR A 37 11.23 -15.82 -1.99
C THR A 37 10.20 -15.33 -2.99
N ARG A 38 10.16 -15.89 -4.20
CA ARG A 38 9.16 -15.56 -5.22
C ARG A 38 7.74 -15.84 -4.71
N SER A 39 7.50 -17.04 -4.18
CA SER A 39 6.20 -17.43 -3.61
C SER A 39 5.78 -16.51 -2.46
N ALA A 40 6.73 -16.11 -1.61
CA ALA A 40 6.47 -15.17 -0.53
C ALA A 40 6.09 -13.78 -1.07
N VAL A 41 6.77 -13.29 -2.11
CA VAL A 41 6.47 -12.02 -2.77
C VAL A 41 5.09 -12.05 -3.43
N GLU A 42 4.77 -13.09 -4.21
CA GLU A 42 3.46 -13.26 -4.85
C GLU A 42 2.31 -13.24 -3.84
N ARG A 43 2.49 -13.91 -2.69
CA ARG A 43 1.52 -13.89 -1.59
C ARG A 43 1.30 -12.47 -1.06
N GLN A 44 2.37 -11.71 -0.86
CA GLN A 44 2.26 -10.32 -0.40
C GLN A 44 1.61 -9.43 -1.45
N LEU A 45 1.89 -9.64 -2.75
CA LEU A 45 1.20 -8.93 -3.83
C LEU A 45 -0.31 -9.19 -3.82
N GLY A 46 -0.74 -10.41 -3.50
CA GLY A 46 -2.15 -10.72 -3.29
C GLY A 46 -2.78 -9.94 -2.14
N ILE A 47 -2.04 -9.72 -1.04
CA ILE A 47 -2.50 -8.88 0.09
C ILE A 47 -2.61 -7.42 -0.35
N VAL A 48 -1.61 -6.89 -1.06
CA VAL A 48 -1.63 -5.52 -1.58
C VAL A 48 -2.84 -5.30 -2.48
N GLN A 49 -3.06 -6.21 -3.44
CA GLN A 49 -4.19 -6.12 -4.35
C GLN A 49 -5.52 -6.07 -3.58
N GLU A 50 -5.78 -7.03 -2.71
CA GLU A 50 -7.06 -7.12 -2.01
C GLU A 50 -7.27 -5.94 -1.06
N ALA A 51 -6.21 -5.50 -0.38
CA ALA A 51 -6.25 -4.32 0.47
C ALA A 51 -6.60 -3.06 -0.33
N LEU A 52 -5.97 -2.85 -1.48
CA LEU A 52 -6.30 -1.73 -2.36
C LEU A 52 -7.72 -1.83 -2.89
N ARG A 53 -8.17 -3.02 -3.30
CA ARG A 53 -9.54 -3.25 -3.77
C ARG A 53 -10.57 -2.81 -2.74
N VAL A 54 -10.40 -3.24 -1.49
CA VAL A 54 -11.30 -2.86 -0.40
C VAL A 54 -11.19 -1.37 -0.09
N ALA A 55 -9.99 -0.81 -0.01
CA ALA A 55 -9.83 0.63 0.25
C ALA A 55 -10.52 1.49 -0.81
N LEU A 56 -10.41 1.12 -2.10
CA LEU A 56 -11.04 1.82 -3.22
C LEU A 56 -12.55 1.61 -3.32
N LEU A 57 -13.08 0.56 -2.70
CA LEU A 57 -14.51 0.32 -2.58
C LEU A 57 -15.11 1.19 -1.48
N GLU A 58 -14.45 1.21 -0.32
CA GLU A 58 -14.86 1.97 0.86
C GLU A 58 -14.66 3.49 0.69
N GLU A 59 -13.64 3.89 -0.08
CA GLU A 59 -13.31 5.29 -0.34
C GLU A 59 -13.02 5.51 -1.84
N PRO A 60 -14.07 5.61 -2.69
CA PRO A 60 -13.89 5.76 -4.14
C PRO A 60 -13.14 7.03 -4.55
N CYS A 61 -13.17 8.09 -3.72
CA CYS A 61 -12.48 9.34 -3.98
C CYS A 61 -10.95 9.20 -4.00
N LEU A 62 -10.39 8.11 -3.45
CA LEU A 62 -8.95 7.81 -3.53
C LEU A 62 -8.44 7.76 -4.97
N ARG A 63 -9.29 7.42 -5.95
CA ARG A 63 -8.92 7.45 -7.38
C ARG A 63 -8.60 8.85 -7.90
N GLN A 64 -9.17 9.88 -7.29
CA GLN A 64 -8.88 11.27 -7.67
C GLN A 64 -7.51 11.70 -7.17
N SER A 65 -7.17 11.28 -5.94
CA SER A 65 -5.87 11.58 -5.33
C SER A 65 -4.76 10.69 -5.88
N TRP A 66 -5.09 9.48 -6.33
CA TRP A 66 -4.15 8.49 -6.83
C TRP A 66 -4.60 7.93 -8.18
N PRO A 67 -4.36 8.66 -9.28
CA PRO A 67 -4.88 8.30 -10.61
C PRO A 67 -4.35 6.97 -11.14
N ASP A 68 -3.14 6.56 -10.73
CA ASP A 68 -2.51 5.32 -11.21
C ASP A 68 -2.90 4.09 -10.36
N VAL A 69 -3.82 4.22 -9.39
CA VAL A 69 -4.08 3.16 -8.38
C VAL A 69 -4.66 1.89 -9.01
N ASP A 70 -5.49 2.05 -10.04
CA ASP A 70 -6.07 0.91 -10.75
C ASP A 70 -4.98 0.18 -11.57
N ALA A 71 -3.97 0.89 -12.07
CA ALA A 71 -2.82 0.29 -12.75
C ALA A 71 -1.95 -0.53 -11.78
N LEU A 72 -1.70 -0.02 -10.56
CA LEU A 72 -1.03 -0.79 -9.51
C LEU A 72 -1.84 -2.04 -9.16
N HIS A 73 -3.14 -1.90 -8.91
CA HIS A 73 -4.01 -3.01 -8.55
C HIS A 73 -4.00 -4.10 -9.63
N ALA A 74 -4.10 -3.72 -10.90
CA ALA A 74 -3.96 -4.64 -12.03
C ALA A 74 -2.56 -5.26 -12.12
N GLY A 75 -1.50 -4.48 -11.85
CA GLY A 75 -0.13 -4.97 -11.78
C GLY A 75 0.05 -6.07 -10.74
N CYS A 76 -0.42 -5.84 -9.50
CA CYS A 76 -0.40 -6.85 -8.45
C CYS A 76 -1.16 -8.12 -8.85
N ALA A 77 -2.30 -7.98 -9.53
CA ALA A 77 -3.09 -9.12 -10.00
C ALA A 77 -2.35 -9.95 -11.06
N ARG A 78 -1.69 -9.30 -12.03
CA ARG A 78 -0.89 -9.98 -13.06
C ARG A 78 0.31 -10.70 -12.48
N MET A 79 1.03 -10.05 -11.58
CA MET A 79 2.28 -10.58 -11.02
C MET A 79 2.07 -11.74 -10.04
N ARG A 80 0.83 -11.95 -9.56
CA ARG A 80 0.48 -13.06 -8.67
C ARG A 80 -0.22 -14.21 -9.40
N ASP A 81 -0.39 -14.14 -10.72
CA ASP A 81 -1.19 -15.14 -11.42
C ASP A 81 -0.47 -16.50 -11.37
N TRP A 82 -1.02 -17.45 -10.60
CA TRP A 82 -0.43 -18.78 -10.41
C TRP A 82 -0.64 -19.68 -11.63
N GLU A 83 -1.51 -19.27 -12.56
CA GLU A 83 -1.82 -20.00 -13.78
C GLU A 83 -0.98 -19.52 -14.98
N GLN A 84 -0.44 -18.29 -14.92
CA GLN A 84 0.43 -17.73 -15.96
C GLN A 84 1.85 -17.53 -15.46
N GLU A 85 2.82 -18.10 -16.19
CA GLU A 85 4.23 -17.89 -15.89
C GLU A 85 4.61 -16.42 -16.14
N VAL A 86 4.90 -15.70 -15.05
CA VAL A 86 5.38 -14.32 -15.11
C VAL A 86 6.89 -14.33 -15.35
N ALA A 87 7.35 -13.60 -16.38
CA ALA A 87 8.78 -13.49 -16.62
C ALA A 87 9.47 -12.82 -15.42
N LEU A 88 10.60 -13.39 -14.98
CA LEU A 88 11.37 -12.85 -13.85
C LEU A 88 11.72 -11.37 -14.03
N ALA A 89 12.04 -10.95 -15.25
CA ALA A 89 12.35 -9.56 -15.57
C ALA A 89 11.16 -8.62 -15.29
N ASP A 90 9.94 -9.05 -15.57
CA ASP A 90 8.72 -8.26 -15.33
C ASP A 90 8.44 -8.14 -13.84
N LEU A 91 8.60 -9.24 -13.09
CA LEU A 91 8.44 -9.23 -11.63
C LEU A 91 9.48 -8.32 -10.96
N VAL A 92 10.74 -8.40 -11.39
CA VAL A 92 11.83 -7.52 -10.93
C VAL A 92 11.51 -6.06 -11.24
N GLY A 93 11.06 -5.76 -12.46
CA GLY A 93 10.68 -4.41 -12.88
C GLY A 93 9.53 -3.85 -12.04
N PHE A 94 8.50 -4.66 -11.80
CA PHE A 94 7.35 -4.26 -11.02
C PHE A 94 7.68 -4.04 -9.53
N VAL A 95 8.40 -4.97 -8.89
CA VAL A 95 8.77 -4.88 -7.48
C VAL A 95 9.78 -3.75 -7.24
N GLY A 96 10.77 -3.63 -8.14
CA GLY A 96 11.85 -2.63 -8.03
C GLY A 96 11.43 -1.22 -8.43
N GLY A 97 10.42 -1.08 -9.30
CA GLY A 97 9.91 0.18 -9.84
C GLY A 97 8.57 0.57 -9.23
N ASP A 98 7.49 0.07 -9.84
CA ASP A 98 6.10 0.48 -9.55
C ASP A 98 5.75 0.34 -8.07
N LEU A 99 6.02 -0.84 -7.49
CA LEU A 99 5.65 -1.13 -6.11
C LEU A 99 6.40 -0.24 -5.11
N LYS A 100 7.67 0.04 -5.39
CA LYS A 100 8.51 0.91 -4.54
C LYS A 100 8.05 2.36 -4.60
N LEU A 101 7.70 2.86 -5.78
CA LEU A 101 7.10 4.19 -5.95
C LEU A 101 5.82 4.31 -5.13
N TRP A 102 4.97 3.28 -5.19
CA TRP A 102 3.69 3.25 -4.50
C TRP A 102 3.80 3.14 -2.99
N GLN A 103 4.83 2.47 -2.48
CA GLN A 103 5.12 2.50 -1.05
C GLN A 103 5.29 3.93 -0.54
N GLY A 104 6.06 4.75 -1.24
CA GLY A 104 6.28 6.16 -0.87
C GLY A 104 4.97 6.95 -0.83
N ARG A 105 4.13 6.79 -1.86
CA ARG A 105 2.79 7.42 -1.94
C ARG A 105 1.87 6.98 -0.80
N LEU A 106 1.86 5.68 -0.46
CA LEU A 106 1.06 5.15 0.64
C LEU A 106 1.51 5.70 2.01
N VAL A 107 2.83 5.78 2.24
CA VAL A 107 3.39 6.37 3.48
C VAL A 107 2.98 7.84 3.60
N GLU A 108 3.14 8.61 2.54
CA GLU A 108 2.78 10.03 2.52
C GLU A 108 1.28 10.25 2.73
N GLY A 109 0.44 9.51 1.99
CA GLY A 109 -1.02 9.59 2.11
C GLY A 109 -1.52 9.23 3.51
N LEU A 110 -1.00 8.17 4.12
CA LEU A 110 -1.36 7.79 5.50
C LEU A 110 -0.86 8.83 6.52
N ARG A 111 0.31 9.43 6.32
CA ARG A 111 0.85 10.46 7.21
C ARG A 111 0.02 11.75 7.18
N LEU A 112 -0.38 12.21 6.00
CA LEU A 112 -1.23 13.40 5.85
C LEU A 112 -2.56 13.22 6.58
N GLN A 113 -3.16 12.03 6.51
CA GLN A 113 -4.39 11.72 7.23
C GLN A 113 -4.22 11.70 8.77
N GLN A 114 -3.10 11.18 9.27
CA GLN A 114 -2.80 11.24 10.71
C GLN A 114 -2.59 12.67 11.21
N GLY A 115 -1.94 13.52 10.40
CA GLY A 115 -1.73 14.94 10.73
C GLY A 115 -3.03 15.76 10.74
N GLU A 116 -3.94 15.49 9.81
CA GLU A 116 -5.27 16.14 9.77
C GLU A 116 -6.14 15.72 10.96
N GLY A 117 -6.13 14.43 11.32
CA GLY A 117 -6.86 13.93 12.50
C GLY A 117 -6.40 14.58 13.81
N ALA A 118 -5.08 14.63 14.03
CA ALA A 118 -4.50 15.26 15.21
C ALA A 118 -4.84 16.76 15.30
N ARG A 119 -4.87 17.46 14.16
CA ARG A 119 -5.22 18.89 14.10
C ARG A 119 -6.70 19.13 14.42
N LEU A 120 -7.60 18.25 13.96
CA LEU A 120 -9.02 18.33 14.26
C LEU A 120 -9.30 18.07 15.74
N GLU A 121 -8.64 17.08 16.34
CA GLU A 121 -8.72 16.78 17.77
C GLU A 121 -8.22 17.96 18.62
N GLN A 122 -7.12 18.59 18.22
CA GLN A 122 -6.60 19.78 18.88
C GLN A 122 -7.57 20.96 18.81
N GLN A 123 -8.19 21.19 17.65
CA GLN A 123 -9.23 22.23 17.49
C GLN A 123 -10.48 21.95 18.32
N ILE A 124 -10.92 20.69 18.42
CA ILE A 124 -12.04 20.30 19.27
C ILE A 124 -11.70 20.53 20.75
N ALA A 125 -10.50 20.13 21.18
CA ALA A 125 -10.03 20.36 22.55
C ALA A 125 -9.94 21.87 22.89
N GLU A 126 -9.44 22.70 21.98
CA GLU A 126 -9.37 24.15 22.14
C GLU A 126 -10.76 24.79 22.21
N ASN A 127 -11.70 24.36 21.36
CA ASN A 127 -13.06 24.87 21.36
C ASN A 127 -13.83 24.43 22.61
N LEU A 128 -13.70 23.18 23.06
CA LEU A 128 -14.32 22.69 24.31
C LEU A 128 -13.73 23.38 25.55
N GLY A 129 -12.42 23.66 25.54
CA GLY A 129 -11.76 24.44 26.60
C GLY A 129 -12.25 25.89 26.70
N ARG A 130 -12.76 26.46 25.59
CA ARG A 130 -13.37 27.80 25.57
C ARG A 130 -14.83 27.81 26.03
N VAL A 131 -15.57 26.73 25.85
CA VAL A 131 -17.00 26.62 26.24
C VAL A 131 -17.17 26.29 27.73
N GLY A 132 -16.13 25.78 28.41
CA GLY A 132 -16.15 25.44 29.85
C GLY A 132 -15.90 26.62 30.81
N TYR A 133 -15.78 27.85 30.32
CA TYR A 133 -15.61 29.07 31.11
C TYR A 133 -16.69 30.10 30.74
N GLU A 134 -17.96 29.78 30.97
CA GLU A 134 -19.06 30.75 31.08
C GLU A 134 -19.94 30.40 32.28
#